data_AF-R0CTR8-F1
#
_entry.id   AF-R0CTR8-F1
#
_cell.length_a   1.000
_cell.length_b   1.000
_cell.length_c   1.000
_cell.angle_alpha   90.00
_cell.angle_beta   90.00
_cell.angle_gamma   90.00
#
_symmetry.space_group_name_H-M   'P 1'
#
loop_
_entity.id
_entity.type
_entity.pdbx_description
1 polymer ?
#
loop_
_entity_poly.entity_id
_entity_poly.type
_entity_poly.pdbx_seq_one_letter_code
_entity_poly.pdbx_strand_id
1 'polypeptide(L)' 'MKNETMTVDDIECPYCGRVFDGGEATNYDTTCDFVNCPTCDGEIEVLQSVTYTCHPVKN' A
#
# COMPACT_ATOMS: atom_id res chain seq x y z
N MET A 1 16.05 -8.78 -21.00
CA MET A 1 16.00 -8.20 -19.64
C MET A 1 14.69 -7.43 -19.53
N LYS A 2 13.99 -7.50 -18.39
CA LYS A 2 12.90 -6.55 -18.15
C LYS A 2 13.56 -5.19 -17.91
N ASN A 3 13.06 -4.13 -18.56
CA ASN A 3 13.62 -2.78 -18.43
C ASN A 3 13.26 -2.11 -17.09
N GLU A 4 12.32 -2.68 -16.34
CA GLU A 4 11.99 -2.32 -14.96
C GLU A 4 11.23 -3.46 -14.25
N THR A 5 11.12 -3.36 -12.92
CA THR A 5 10.29 -4.22 -12.07
C THR A 5 9.45 -3.34 -11.15
N MET A 6 8.12 -3.46 -11.19
CA MET A 6 7.22 -2.88 -10.19
C MET A 6 6.99 -3.89 -9.07
N THR A 7 7.19 -3.46 -7.82
CA THR A 7 6.64 -4.12 -6.62
C THR A 7 5.34 -3.41 -6.28
N VAL A 8 4.22 -4.12 -6.34
CA VAL A 8 2.88 -3.52 -6.27
C VAL A 8 2.36 -3.57 -4.84
N ASP A 9 1.84 -2.44 -4.37
CA ASP A 9 1.20 -2.24 -3.06
C ASP A 9 -0.30 -2.03 -3.31
N ASP A 10 -1.02 -3.09 -3.67
CA ASP A 10 -2.44 -3.02 -4.05
C ASP A 10 -3.35 -3.28 -2.84
N ILE A 11 -4.48 -2.58 -2.76
CA ILE A 11 -5.59 -2.86 -1.85
C ILE A 11 -6.74 -3.48 -2.65
N GLU A 12 -7.24 -4.63 -2.19
CA GLU A 12 -8.50 -5.21 -2.66
C GLU A 12 -9.63 -4.86 -1.70
N CYS A 13 -10.65 -4.16 -2.19
CA CYS A 13 -11.82 -3.80 -1.39
C CYS A 13 -12.62 -5.06 -1.00
N PRO A 14 -12.82 -5.35 0.29
CA PRO A 14 -13.59 -6.52 0.74
C PRO A 14 -15.08 -6.43 0.42
N TYR A 15 -15.60 -5.23 0.10
CA TYR A 15 -17.01 -5.02 -0.20
C TYR A 15 -17.36 -5.21 -1.68
N CYS A 16 -16.51 -4.73 -2.60
CA CYS A 16 -16.82 -4.72 -4.03
C CYS A 16 -15.78 -5.43 -4.91
N GLY A 17 -14.70 -5.96 -4.33
CA GLY A 17 -13.64 -6.68 -5.04
C GLY A 17 -12.78 -5.80 -5.96
N ARG A 18 -12.93 -4.47 -5.88
CA ARG A 18 -12.09 -3.55 -6.64
C ARG A 18 -10.67 -3.56 -6.10
N VAL A 19 -9.70 -3.75 -6.99
CA VAL A 19 -8.27 -3.55 -6.71
C VAL A 19 -7.86 -2.12 -7.08
N PHE A 20 -7.07 -1.47 -6.23
CA PHE A 20 -6.56 -0.11 -6.43
C PHE A 20 -5.22 0.10 -5.70
N ASP A 21 -4.49 1.14 -6.10
CA ASP A 21 -3.16 1.47 -5.56
C ASP A 21 -3.25 1.85 -4.08
N GLY A 22 -2.61 1.05 -3.23
CA GLY A 22 -2.57 1.22 -1.79
C GLY A 22 -1.63 2.33 -1.32
N GLY A 23 -0.56 2.61 -2.05
CA GLY A 23 0.33 3.73 -1.76
C GLY A 23 -0.39 5.06 -1.93
N GLU A 24 -1.08 5.23 -3.05
CA GLU A 24 -1.93 6.41 -3.29
C GLU A 24 -3.10 6.48 -2.29
N ALA A 25 -3.77 5.36 -2.02
CA ALA A 25 -4.90 5.32 -1.08
C ALA A 25 -4.51 5.68 0.36
N THR A 26 -3.30 5.33 0.78
CA THR A 26 -2.75 5.66 2.11
C THR A 26 -1.94 6.95 2.11
N ASN A 27 -1.81 7.64 0.96
CA ASN A 27 -0.92 8.79 0.79
C ASN A 27 0.53 8.48 1.22
N TYR A 28 0.97 7.24 1.01
CA TYR A 28 2.26 6.71 1.46
C TYR A 28 2.51 6.85 2.97
N ASP A 29 1.45 7.04 3.75
CA ASP A 29 1.48 7.05 5.20
C ASP A 29 1.44 5.61 5.70
N THR A 30 2.54 5.15 6.28
CA THR A 30 2.67 3.80 6.85
C THR A 30 1.98 3.66 8.21
N THR A 31 1.33 4.73 8.68
CA THR A 31 0.52 4.76 9.90
C THR A 31 -0.97 4.93 9.60
N CYS A 32 -1.36 4.87 8.33
CA CYS A 32 -2.75 4.96 7.92
C CYS A 32 -3.50 3.71 8.36
N ASP A 33 -4.50 3.86 9.25
CA ASP A 33 -5.31 2.73 9.73
C ASP A 33 -6.55 2.47 8.83
N PHE A 34 -7.03 3.50 8.12
CA PHE A 34 -8.28 3.43 7.35
C PHE A 34 -8.19 4.16 6.00
N VAL A 35 -8.78 3.55 4.96
CA VAL A 35 -8.95 4.17 3.64
C VAL A 35 -10.37 3.95 3.12
N ASN A 36 -10.85 4.82 2.22
CA ASN A 36 -12.13 4.60 1.55
C ASN A 36 -11.92 3.97 0.17
N CYS A 37 -12.74 2.98 -0.17
CA CYS A 37 -12.75 2.41 -1.51
C CYS A 37 -13.16 3.48 -2.53
N PRO A 38 -12.38 3.75 -3.59
CA PRO A 38 -12.70 4.78 -4.58
C PRO A 38 -13.90 4.43 -5.47
N THR A 39 -14.44 3.20 -5.37
CA THR A 39 -15.57 2.73 -6.17
C THR A 39 -16.87 2.66 -5.37
N CYS A 40 -16.85 2.08 -4.17
CA CYS A 40 -18.07 1.87 -3.38
C CYS A 40 -18.14 2.71 -2.10
N ASP A 41 -17.12 3.54 -1.84
CA ASP A 41 -17.00 4.42 -0.66
C ASP A 41 -17.07 3.68 0.69
N GLY A 42 -16.82 2.37 0.67
CA GLY A 42 -16.70 1.58 1.90
C GLY A 42 -15.38 1.89 2.60
N GLU A 43 -15.45 2.17 3.89
CA GLU A 43 -14.28 2.36 4.78
C GLU A 43 -13.61 1.00 5.05
N ILE A 44 -12.31 0.93 4.83
CA ILE A 44 -11.50 -0.29 4.91
C ILE A 44 -10.42 -0.06 5.95
N GLU A 45 -10.36 -0.93 6.95
CA GLU A 45 -9.20 -1.03 7.86
C GLU A 45 -8.02 -1.64 7.08
N VAL A 46 -6.86 -1.00 7.14
CA VAL A 46 -5.64 -1.45 6.47
C VAL A 46 -4.54 -1.72 7.50
N LEU A 47 -3.89 -2.87 7.38
CA LEU A 47 -2.76 -3.26 8.23
C LEU A 47 -1.48 -3.26 7.40
N GLN A 48 -0.65 -2.24 7.60
CA GLN A 48 0.62 -2.07 6.89
C GLN A 48 1.77 -2.65 7.71
N SER A 49 2.69 -3.36 7.06
CA SER A 49 3.92 -3.85 7.70
C SER A 49 5.12 -3.50 6.83
N VAL A 50 5.99 -2.63 7.34
CA VAL A 50 7.20 -2.19 6.62
C VAL A 50 8.44 -2.64 7.37
N THR A 51 9.31 -3.39 6.69
CA THR A 51 10.57 -3.88 7.26
C THR A 51 11.75 -3.19 6.59
N TYR A 52 12.56 -2.49 7.39
CA TYR A 52 13.81 -1.87 6.92
C TYR A 52 15.02 -2.54 7.57
N THR A 53 15.97 -2.93 6.73
CA THR A 53 17.30 -3.39 7.16
C THR A 53 18.33 -2.36 6.70
N CYS A 54 19.13 -1.84 7.64
CA CYS A 54 20.08 -0.77 7.36
C CYS A 54 21.51 -1.18 7.73
N HIS A 55 22.48 -0.62 7.03
CA HIS A 55 23.92 -0.87 7.22
C HIS A 55 24.69 0.45 7.34
N PRO A 56 25.85 0.45 8.04
CA PRO A 56 26.66 1.65 8.23
C PRO A 56 27.20 2.20 6.90
N VAL A 57 27.15 3.53 6.77
CA VAL A 57 27.61 4.26 5.58
C VAL A 57 29.14 4.39 5.56
N LYS A 58 29.80 4.34 6.72
CA LYS A 58 31.26 4.21 6.86
C LYS A 58 31.58 3.35 8.08
N ASN A 59 32.69 2.60 7.96
CA ASN A 59 33.22 1.70 8.98
C ASN A 59 33.50 2.40 10.31
#